data_AF-A0A963D6H4-F1
#
_entry.id   AF-A0A963D6H4-F1
#
_cell.length_a   1.000
_cell.length_b   1.000
_cell.length_c   1.000
_cell.angle_alpha   90.00
_cell.angle_beta   90.00
_cell.angle_gamma   90.00
#
_symmetry.space_group_name_H-M   'P 1'
#
loop_
_entity.id
_entity.type
_entity.pdbx_description
1 polymer ?
#
loop_
_entity_poly.entity_id
_entity_poly.type
_entity_poly.pdbx_seq_one_letter_code
_entity_poly.pdbx_strand_id
1 'polypeptide(L)'
;MTITALDGAQGEGGGQILRTALTLAMITGTPMHIERIRAGRAKPGLLCQPLTAVHAAAQICGADVSGVEPGSQELDFKPGKIRGGDYRWAIGTASSCTLVLQTVLPALWFADGPSTARVSGGTHNPAAPPAHFLMAAWLPLMRRMGG
;
A
#
# COMPACT_ATOMS: atom_id res chain seq x y z
N MET A 1 9.65 -22.09 -1.63
CA MET A 1 8.96 -20.81 -1.90
C MET A 1 10.02 -19.73 -2.01
N THR A 2 10.01 -18.94 -3.09
CA THR A 2 10.95 -17.83 -3.27
C THR A 2 10.43 -16.61 -2.51
N ILE A 3 11.29 -15.96 -1.72
CA ILE A 3 10.99 -14.70 -1.05
C ILE A 3 11.66 -13.58 -1.84
N THR A 4 10.96 -12.49 -2.09
CA THR A 4 11.53 -11.29 -2.72
C THR A 4 12.16 -10.40 -1.65
N ALA A 5 13.49 -10.30 -1.63
CA ALA A 5 14.22 -9.37 -0.78
C ALA A 5 14.33 -7.98 -1.45
N LEU A 6 14.06 -6.92 -0.70
CA LEU A 6 14.02 -5.53 -1.18
C LEU A 6 14.82 -4.61 -0.26
N ASP A 7 15.59 -3.69 -0.85
CA ASP A 7 16.20 -2.57 -0.13
C ASP A 7 15.28 -1.34 -0.21
N GLY A 8 14.63 -0.99 0.91
CA GLY A 8 13.75 0.16 1.04
C GLY A 8 14.43 1.53 0.95
N ALA A 9 15.77 1.57 0.90
CA ALA A 9 16.55 2.78 0.64
C ALA A 9 16.78 3.04 -0.86
N GLN A 10 16.47 2.09 -1.74
CA GLN A 10 16.72 2.20 -3.18
C GLN A 10 15.90 3.34 -3.81
N GLY A 11 16.49 4.00 -4.82
CA GLY A 11 15.86 5.12 -5.53
C GLY A 11 15.69 6.34 -4.62
N GLU A 12 14.47 6.87 -4.52
CA GLU A 12 14.18 8.01 -3.64
C GLU A 12 14.14 7.67 -2.14
N GLY A 13 14.34 6.40 -1.77
CA GLY A 13 14.26 5.93 -0.38
C GLY A 13 12.96 6.35 0.32
N GLY A 14 11.86 6.39 -0.43
CA GLY A 14 10.56 6.90 0.00
C GLY A 14 9.58 5.78 0.36
N GLY A 15 8.32 6.14 0.54
CA GLY A 15 7.25 5.15 0.76
C GLY A 15 6.79 4.43 -0.51
N GLN A 16 7.26 4.84 -1.70
CA GLN A 16 6.75 4.30 -2.97
C GLN A 16 7.14 2.84 -3.19
N ILE A 17 8.40 2.49 -2.90
CA ILE A 17 8.88 1.10 -3.08
C ILE A 17 8.05 0.11 -2.26
N LEU A 18 7.79 0.43 -0.98
CA LEU A 18 6.96 -0.38 -0.10
C LEU A 18 5.53 -0.54 -0.65
N ARG A 19 4.90 0.55 -1.09
CA ARG A 19 3.53 0.51 -1.61
C ARG A 19 3.42 -0.36 -2.86
N THR A 20 4.34 -0.18 -3.82
CA THR A 20 4.37 -1.00 -5.03
C THR A 20 4.65 -2.47 -4.70
N ALA A 21 5.57 -2.73 -3.77
CA ALA A 21 5.92 -4.08 -3.35
C ALA A 21 4.73 -4.80 -2.68
N LEU A 22 3.99 -4.13 -1.79
CA LEU A 22 2.76 -4.68 -1.20
C LEU A 22 1.74 -5.05 -2.28
N THR A 23 1.48 -4.17 -3.24
CA THR A 23 0.56 -4.42 -4.35
C THR A 23 0.99 -5.64 -5.15
N LEU A 24 2.27 -5.72 -5.55
CA LEU A 24 2.79 -6.83 -6.33
C LEU A 24 2.79 -8.13 -5.54
N ALA A 25 3.21 -8.13 -4.26
CA ALA A 25 3.18 -9.30 -3.40
C ALA A 25 1.77 -9.89 -3.30
N MET A 26 0.75 -9.04 -3.07
CA MET A 26 -0.65 -9.48 -3.06
C MET A 26 -1.06 -10.14 -4.39
N ILE A 27 -0.76 -9.48 -5.52
CA ILE A 27 -1.18 -9.96 -6.85
C ILE A 27 -0.47 -11.26 -7.24
N THR A 28 0.84 -11.37 -6.96
CA THR A 28 1.65 -12.53 -7.36
C THR A 28 1.61 -13.67 -6.33
N GLY A 29 1.05 -13.43 -5.14
CA GLY A 29 1.11 -14.36 -4.01
C GLY A 29 2.53 -14.62 -3.52
N THR A 30 3.50 -13.76 -3.87
CA THR A 30 4.91 -13.95 -3.53
C THR A 30 5.23 -13.24 -2.21
N PRO A 31 5.75 -13.94 -1.19
CA PRO A 31 6.21 -13.31 0.04
C PRO A 31 7.34 -12.32 -0.23
N MET A 32 7.35 -11.22 0.51
CA MET A 32 8.42 -10.23 0.43
C MET A 32 9.02 -9.95 1.81
N HIS A 33 10.30 -9.61 1.78
CA HIS A 33 11.05 -9.07 2.89
C HIS A 33 11.64 -7.74 2.44
N ILE A 34 11.41 -6.67 3.20
CA ILE A 34 11.97 -5.35 2.91
C ILE A 34 12.69 -4.81 4.14
N GLU A 35 13.94 -4.42 3.94
CA GLU A 35 14.78 -3.78 4.95
C GLU A 35 14.97 -2.28 4.62
N ARG A 36 15.57 -1.52 5.55
CA ARG A 36 15.98 -0.12 5.35
C ARG A 36 14.85 0.79 4.88
N ILE A 37 13.62 0.53 5.32
CA ILE A 37 12.43 1.29 4.91
C ILE A 37 12.64 2.77 5.24
N ARG A 38 12.68 3.61 4.19
CA ARG A 38 12.85 5.07 4.31
C ARG A 38 14.12 5.49 5.04
N ALA A 39 15.19 4.68 5.02
CA ALA A 39 16.44 4.95 5.74
C ALA A 39 17.10 6.30 5.36
N GLY A 40 16.90 6.76 4.11
CA GLY A 40 17.44 8.05 3.63
C GLY A 40 16.58 9.29 3.94
N ARG A 41 15.48 9.16 4.71
CA ARG A 41 14.56 10.27 5.01
C ARG A 41 14.82 10.82 6.42
N ALA A 42 14.50 12.11 6.61
CA ALA A 42 14.60 12.78 7.91
C ALA A 42 13.84 12.06 9.05
N LYS A 43 12.75 11.37 8.72
CA LYS A 43 12.03 10.46 9.62
C LYS A 43 12.02 9.07 9.00
N PRO A 44 12.94 8.16 9.36
CA PRO A 44 13.03 6.83 8.77
C PRO A 44 11.89 5.90 9.23
N GLY A 45 11.79 4.74 8.61
CA GLY A 45 10.83 3.69 8.96
C GLY A 45 9.38 3.93 8.56
N LEU A 46 8.50 3.05 9.04
CA LEU A 46 7.05 3.09 8.84
C LEU A 46 6.43 4.27 9.61
N LEU A 47 5.85 5.22 8.90
CA LEU A 47 5.00 6.27 9.49
C LEU A 47 3.53 5.88 9.37
N CYS A 48 2.62 6.71 9.91
CA CYS A 48 1.18 6.43 9.92
C CYS A 48 0.63 6.00 8.55
N GLN A 49 0.96 6.70 7.45
CA GLN A 49 0.44 6.34 6.12
C GLN A 49 0.98 4.99 5.61
N PRO A 50 2.31 4.75 5.54
CA PRO A 50 2.82 3.42 5.16
C PRO A 50 2.33 2.29 6.06
N LEU A 51 2.23 2.55 7.37
CA LEU A 51 1.72 1.59 8.34
C LEU A 51 0.26 1.22 8.05
N THR A 52 -0.61 2.21 7.81
CA THR A 52 -1.99 1.96 7.37
C THR A 52 -2.04 1.20 6.06
N ALA A 53 -1.14 1.46 5.10
CA ALA A 53 -1.09 0.72 3.85
C ALA A 53 -0.71 -0.76 4.04
N VAL A 54 0.22 -1.07 4.95
CA VAL A 54 0.57 -2.45 5.32
C VAL A 54 -0.63 -3.15 5.97
N HIS A 55 -1.30 -2.51 6.93
CA HIS A 55 -2.50 -3.08 7.55
C HIS A 55 -3.64 -3.30 6.55
N ALA A 56 -3.84 -2.36 5.63
CA ALA A 56 -4.86 -2.48 4.60
C ALA A 56 -4.57 -3.66 3.65
N ALA A 57 -3.33 -3.79 3.19
CA ALA A 57 -2.90 -4.92 2.37
C ALA A 57 -3.07 -6.25 3.12
N ALA A 58 -2.65 -6.32 4.39
CA ALA A 58 -2.77 -7.52 5.20
C ALA A 58 -4.23 -7.93 5.41
N GLN A 59 -5.14 -6.97 5.61
CA GLN A 59 -6.57 -7.24 5.76
C GLN A 59 -7.20 -7.79 4.46
N ILE A 60 -6.81 -7.24 3.30
CA ILE A 60 -7.39 -7.63 2.01
C ILE A 60 -7.05 -9.08 1.64
N CYS A 61 -5.82 -9.52 1.90
CA CYS A 61 -5.37 -10.86 1.52
C CYS A 61 -5.24 -11.84 2.69
N GLY A 62 -5.49 -11.40 3.93
CA GLY A 62 -5.26 -12.20 5.13
C GLY A 62 -3.78 -12.57 5.28
N ALA A 63 -2.88 -11.60 5.09
CA ALA A 63 -1.44 -11.83 5.16
C ALA A 63 -0.95 -12.14 6.58
N ASP A 64 0.11 -12.94 6.66
CA ASP A 64 0.97 -13.04 7.83
C ASP A 64 2.07 -11.95 7.73
N VAL A 65 2.25 -11.16 8.78
CA VAL A 65 3.07 -9.94 8.76
C VAL A 65 3.87 -9.78 10.05
N SER A 66 5.13 -9.35 9.92
CA SER A 66 6.05 -9.04 11.03
C SER A 66 6.56 -7.59 10.89
N GLY A 67 7.07 -6.96 11.95
CA GLY A 67 7.69 -5.63 11.86
C GLY A 67 6.71 -4.48 11.55
N VAL A 68 5.41 -4.67 11.82
CA VAL A 68 4.35 -3.68 11.54
C VAL A 68 4.15 -2.74 12.73
N GLU A 69 5.16 -1.90 12.99
CA GLU A 69 5.12 -0.90 14.07
C GLU A 69 5.67 0.46 13.62
N PRO A 70 5.23 1.58 14.25
CA PRO A 70 5.76 2.90 13.95
C PRO A 70 7.28 2.96 14.08
N GLY A 71 7.97 3.45 13.05
CA GLY A 71 9.42 3.56 13.01
C GLY A 71 10.15 2.29 12.56
N SER A 72 9.46 1.17 12.38
CA SER A 72 10.09 -0.06 11.87
C SER A 72 10.74 0.20 10.50
N GLN A 73 11.95 -0.31 10.33
CA GLN A 73 12.69 -0.25 9.07
C GLN A 73 12.71 -1.60 8.35
N GLU A 74 12.02 -2.60 8.88
CA GLU A 74 12.01 -3.97 8.38
C GLU A 74 10.57 -4.51 8.41
N LEU A 75 10.20 -5.27 7.38
CA LEU A 75 8.86 -5.84 7.25
C LEU A 75 8.94 -7.15 6.49
N ASP A 76 8.44 -8.22 7.09
CA ASP A 76 8.05 -9.43 6.36
C ASP A 76 6.56 -9.36 6.04
N PHE A 77 6.22 -9.67 4.80
CA PHE A 77 4.84 -9.72 4.34
C PHE A 77 4.61 -10.98 3.52
N LYS A 78 3.78 -11.88 4.04
CA LYS A 78 3.41 -13.13 3.40
C LYS A 78 1.92 -13.08 2.99
N PRO A 79 1.62 -12.81 1.71
CA PRO A 79 0.26 -12.63 1.24
C PRO A 79 -0.54 -13.95 1.28
N GLY A 80 -1.83 -13.84 1.58
CA GLY A 80 -2.81 -14.89 1.29
C GLY A 80 -3.61 -14.58 0.02
N LYS A 81 -4.79 -15.20 -0.12
CA LYS A 81 -5.71 -14.93 -1.25
C LYS A 81 -6.38 -13.57 -1.07
N ILE A 82 -6.33 -12.72 -2.10
CA ILE A 82 -7.07 -11.45 -2.17
C ILE A 82 -8.57 -11.72 -2.12
N ARG A 83 -9.30 -10.98 -1.27
CA ARG A 83 -10.75 -11.12 -1.10
C ARG A 83 -11.48 -9.85 -1.45
N GLY A 84 -12.62 -9.98 -2.12
CA GLY A 84 -13.56 -8.89 -2.30
C GLY A 84 -14.22 -8.49 -0.98
N GLY A 85 -14.72 -7.25 -0.88
CA GLY A 85 -15.49 -6.83 0.28
C GLY A 85 -15.50 -5.33 0.57
N ASP A 86 -16.11 -4.97 1.69
CA ASP A 86 -16.20 -3.59 2.18
C ASP A 86 -15.13 -3.31 3.24
N TYR A 87 -14.19 -2.45 2.87
CA TYR A 87 -13.04 -2.10 3.69
C TYR A 87 -13.08 -0.66 4.15
N ARG A 88 -12.67 -0.42 5.40
CA ARG A 88 -12.56 0.92 5.99
C ARG A 88 -11.27 1.07 6.78
N TRP A 89 -10.50 2.10 6.44
CA TRP A 89 -9.25 2.43 7.12
C TRP A 89 -9.22 3.90 7.53
N ALA A 90 -8.64 4.17 8.69
CA ALA A 90 -8.38 5.53 9.17
C ALA A 90 -6.89 5.70 9.41
N ILE A 91 -6.27 6.68 8.75
CA ILE A 91 -4.84 6.97 8.90
C ILE A 91 -4.57 7.69 10.24
N GLY A 92 -5.58 8.33 10.82
CA GLY A 92 -5.49 9.05 12.11
C GLY A 92 -4.72 10.36 12.06
N THR A 93 -4.17 10.73 10.90
CA THR A 93 -3.42 11.98 10.68
C THR A 93 -3.82 12.62 9.34
N ALA A 94 -3.31 13.82 9.06
CA ALA A 94 -3.46 14.48 7.77
C ALA A 94 -2.60 13.86 6.63
N SER A 95 -2.03 12.67 6.84
CA SER A 95 -1.28 11.96 5.80
C SER A 95 -2.22 11.43 4.70
N SER A 96 -1.70 11.26 3.48
CA SER A 96 -2.53 11.05 2.29
C SER A 96 -3.31 9.73 2.27
N CYS A 97 -4.63 9.84 2.09
CA CYS A 97 -5.54 8.72 1.80
C CYS A 97 -5.28 8.10 0.43
N THR A 98 -4.97 8.94 -0.56
CA THR A 98 -4.84 8.49 -1.95
C THR A 98 -3.65 7.56 -2.12
N LEU A 99 -2.60 7.72 -1.33
CA LEU A 99 -1.47 6.78 -1.31
C LEU A 99 -1.83 5.41 -0.74
N VAL A 100 -2.77 5.33 0.22
CA VAL A 100 -3.29 4.03 0.68
C VAL A 100 -4.13 3.39 -0.43
N LEU A 101 -5.01 4.18 -1.07
CA LEU A 101 -5.82 3.71 -2.20
C LEU A 101 -4.95 3.21 -3.37
N GLN A 102 -3.87 3.91 -3.70
CA GLN A 102 -2.93 3.48 -4.74
C GLN A 102 -2.27 2.12 -4.42
N THR A 103 -2.11 1.76 -3.15
CA THR A 103 -1.60 0.43 -2.76
C THR A 103 -2.65 -0.66 -2.94
N VAL A 104 -3.90 -0.40 -2.53
CA VAL A 104 -4.91 -1.46 -2.43
C VAL A 104 -5.75 -1.65 -3.69
N LEU A 105 -6.05 -0.57 -4.42
CA LEU A 105 -6.96 -0.66 -5.57
C LEU A 105 -6.47 -1.61 -6.65
N PRO A 106 -5.18 -1.61 -7.05
CA PRO A 106 -4.73 -2.54 -8.08
C PRO A 106 -4.81 -4.00 -7.66
N ALA A 107 -4.64 -4.30 -6.37
CA ALA A 107 -4.82 -5.65 -5.85
C ALA A 107 -6.29 -6.06 -5.84
N LEU A 108 -7.20 -5.15 -5.45
CA LEU A 108 -8.65 -5.41 -5.42
C LEU A 108 -9.25 -5.66 -6.82
N TRP A 109 -8.59 -5.26 -7.91
CA TRP A 109 -8.98 -5.69 -9.27
C TRP A 109 -8.86 -7.20 -9.50
N PHE A 110 -8.03 -7.90 -8.71
CA PHE A 110 -7.85 -9.36 -8.76
C PHE A 110 -8.61 -10.09 -7.65
N ALA A 111 -9.50 -9.39 -6.94
CA ALA A 111 -10.35 -9.99 -5.92
C ALA A 111 -11.37 -10.97 -6.53
N ASP A 112 -11.87 -11.90 -5.71
CA ASP A 112 -12.91 -12.84 -6.09
C ASP A 112 -14.33 -12.24 -6.13
N GLY A 113 -14.46 -10.93 -5.97
CA GLY A 113 -15.71 -10.20 -6.00
C GLY A 113 -15.53 -8.69 -5.95
N PRO A 114 -16.65 -7.93 -6.08
CA PRO A 114 -16.61 -6.48 -6.00
C PRO A 114 -16.10 -5.99 -4.64
N SER A 115 -15.51 -4.80 -4.62
CA SER A 115 -14.93 -4.23 -3.41
C SER A 115 -15.24 -2.75 -3.25
N THR A 116 -15.44 -2.32 -2.00
CA THR A 116 -15.52 -0.90 -1.61
C THR A 116 -14.37 -0.59 -0.68
N ALA A 117 -13.56 0.42 -0.99
CA ALA A 117 -12.49 0.89 -0.12
C ALA A 117 -12.77 2.32 0.37
N ARG A 118 -12.85 2.52 1.69
CA ARG A 118 -13.03 3.84 2.31
C ARG A 118 -11.82 4.18 3.18
N VAL A 119 -11.14 5.28 2.89
CA VAL A 119 -9.97 5.75 3.66
C VAL A 119 -10.24 7.16 4.19
N SER A 120 -9.97 7.40 5.47
CA SER A 120 -10.03 8.74 6.08
C SER A 120 -8.64 9.24 6.51
N GLY A 121 -8.37 10.53 6.25
CA GLY A 121 -7.06 11.18 6.39
C GLY A 121 -6.95 12.39 5.45
N GLY A 122 -5.73 12.77 5.06
CA GLY A 122 -5.49 13.89 4.13
C GLY A 122 -5.92 13.57 2.70
N THR A 123 -6.50 14.55 2.00
CA THR A 123 -6.97 14.42 0.60
C THR A 123 -6.21 15.34 -0.36
N HIS A 124 -5.48 16.32 0.18
CA HIS A 124 -4.72 17.34 -0.56
C HIS A 124 -3.35 17.50 0.11
N ASN A 125 -2.39 16.68 -0.30
CA ASN A 125 -1.02 16.75 0.19
C ASN A 125 -0.09 17.10 -0.99
N PRO A 126 0.91 18.00 -0.83
CA PRO A 126 1.74 18.45 -1.95
C PRO A 126 2.47 17.34 -2.71
N ALA A 127 2.86 16.27 -2.02
CA ALA A 127 3.58 15.13 -2.59
C ALA A 127 2.70 13.87 -2.71
N ALA A 128 1.39 14.04 -2.90
CA ALA A 128 0.47 12.97 -3.20
C ALA A 128 -0.57 13.41 -4.23
N PRO A 129 -1.05 12.51 -5.10
CA PRO A 129 -2.13 12.86 -6.01
C PRO A 129 -3.38 13.18 -5.19
N PRO A 130 -4.04 14.32 -5.42
CA PRO A 130 -5.28 14.62 -4.73
C PRO A 130 -6.42 13.73 -5.22
N ALA A 131 -7.51 13.64 -4.45
CA ALA A 131 -8.64 12.76 -4.80
C ALA A 131 -9.24 13.08 -6.18
N HIS A 132 -9.30 14.37 -6.55
CA HIS A 132 -9.80 14.80 -7.85
C HIS A 132 -8.92 14.30 -9.02
N PHE A 133 -7.60 14.21 -8.83
CA PHE A 133 -6.71 13.61 -9.83
C PHE A 133 -7.05 12.14 -10.05
N LEU A 134 -7.30 11.40 -8.96
CA LEU A 134 -7.68 9.99 -9.08
C LEU A 134 -9.00 9.83 -9.83
N MET A 135 -10.00 10.67 -9.55
CA MET A 135 -11.33 10.58 -10.16
C MET A 135 -11.34 11.04 -11.62
N ALA A 136 -10.69 12.16 -11.93
CA ALA A 136 -10.81 12.83 -13.22
C ALA A 136 -9.75 12.40 -14.25
N ALA A 137 -8.58 11.95 -13.82
CA ALA A 137 -7.48 11.60 -14.72
C ALA A 137 -7.11 10.11 -14.66
N TRP A 138 -6.86 9.57 -13.47
CA TRP A 138 -6.35 8.21 -13.31
C TRP A 138 -7.44 7.15 -13.58
N LEU A 139 -8.60 7.26 -12.94
CA LEU A 139 -9.68 6.27 -13.04
C LEU A 139 -10.20 6.07 -14.48
N PRO A 140 -10.40 7.12 -15.30
CA PRO A 140 -10.78 6.94 -16.70
C PRO A 140 -9.78 6.11 -17.51
N LEU A 141 -8.47 6.27 -17.23
CA LEU A 141 -7.42 5.48 -17.89
C LEU A 141 -7.42 4.03 -17.42
N MET A 142 -7.61 3.78 -16.12
CA MET A 142 -7.69 2.41 -15.60
C MET A 142 -8.90 1.66 -16.16
N ARG A 143 -10.06 2.31 -16.29
CA ARG A 143 -11.24 1.73 -16.95
C ARG A 143 -10.98 1.33 -18.40
N ARG A 144 -10.21 2.13 -19.14
CA ARG A 144 -9.81 1.80 -20.52
C ARG A 144 -8.86 0.60 -20.60
N MET A 145 -8.16 0.28 -19.51
CA MET A 145 -7.30 -0.89 -19.39
C MET A 145 -8.03 -2.12 -18.82
N GLY A 146 -9.34 -2.01 -18.52
CA GLY A 146 -10.15 -3.11 -17.98
C GLY A 146 -10.18 -3.21 -16.46
N GLY A 147 -9.72 -2.19 -15.73
CA GLY A 147 -9.87 -2.07 -14.28
C GLY A 147 -11.11 -1.30 -13.84
#